data_AF-A0A2R6NXQ9-F1
#
_entry.id   AF-A0A2R6NXQ9-F1
#
_cell.length_a   1.000
_cell.length_b   1.000
_cell.length_c   1.000
_cell.angle_alpha   90.00
_cell.angle_beta   90.00
_cell.angle_gamma   90.00
#
_symmetry.space_group_name_H-M   'P 1'
#
loop_
_entity.id
_entity.type
_entity.pdbx_description
1 polymer ?
#
loop_
_entity_poly.entity_id
_entity_poly.type
_entity_poly.pdbx_seq_one_letter_code
_entity_poly.pdbx_strand_id
1 'polypeptide(L)'
;MIALLFFHLFYYLRGQPEFASGFWLTSLAEVTSSLGNIFQYASQVYPAPEVPKPSRIHLQIAETVSSRYRDVMLISPEATFDRDVFVFQGADPPGSCFRKDSQDPQFHHRDENINDFYKALLGRNEGNEVLQVGYLDWEYIFGTAEQIGGVPAVLATKSVDVTVIVEGKVVKPGGPFQVEASKRARFDENT
;
A
#
# COMPACT_ATOMS: atom_id res chain seq x y z
N MET A 1 -2.59 -5.50 -19.31
CA MET A 1 -2.37 -4.03 -19.44
C MET A 1 -1.99 -3.40 -18.11
N ILE A 2 -2.74 -3.63 -17.01
CA ILE A 2 -2.42 -3.05 -15.69
C ILE A 2 -1.11 -3.57 -15.08
N ALA A 3 -0.85 -4.89 -15.14
CA ALA A 3 0.40 -5.48 -14.61
C ALA A 3 1.65 -4.81 -15.20
N LEU A 4 1.61 -4.44 -16.47
CA LEU A 4 2.71 -3.75 -17.15
C LEU A 4 3.03 -2.38 -16.57
N LEU A 5 2.02 -1.62 -16.19
CA LEU A 5 2.21 -0.30 -15.58
C LEU A 5 2.95 -0.43 -14.25
N PHE A 6 2.54 -1.40 -13.42
CA PHE A 6 3.21 -1.68 -12.16
C PHE A 6 4.65 -2.17 -12.36
N PHE A 7 4.90 -3.03 -13.36
CA PHE A 7 6.28 -3.44 -13.66
C PHE A 7 7.19 -2.27 -14.08
N HIS A 8 6.71 -1.36 -14.92
CA HIS A 8 7.50 -0.17 -15.29
C HIS A 8 7.75 0.73 -14.09
N LEU A 9 6.72 0.93 -13.25
CA LEU A 9 6.86 1.69 -12.01
C LEU A 9 7.89 1.04 -11.07
N PHE A 10 7.80 -0.27 -10.82
CA PHE A 10 8.73 -0.97 -9.94
C PHE A 10 10.16 -0.96 -10.49
N TYR A 11 10.33 -1.09 -11.80
CA TYR A 11 11.64 -0.97 -12.44
C TYR A 11 12.22 0.45 -12.27
N TYR A 12 11.39 1.48 -12.48
CA TYR A 12 11.79 2.87 -12.25
C TYR A 12 12.18 3.12 -10.79
N LEU A 13 11.34 2.68 -9.84
CA LEU A 13 11.59 2.84 -8.40
C LEU A 13 12.86 2.11 -7.96
N ARG A 14 13.09 0.89 -8.44
CA ARG A 14 14.32 0.13 -8.16
C ARG A 14 15.60 0.86 -8.62
N GLY A 15 15.51 1.67 -9.67
CA GLY A 15 16.61 2.50 -10.13
C GLY A 15 16.91 3.73 -9.26
N GLN A 16 16.02 4.08 -8.32
CA GLN A 16 16.21 5.20 -7.41
C GLN A 16 16.97 4.76 -6.14
N PRO A 17 18.00 5.50 -5.69
CA PRO A 17 18.76 5.15 -4.49
C PRO A 17 17.89 5.00 -3.23
N GLU A 18 16.83 5.81 -3.10
CA GLU A 18 15.94 5.83 -1.93
C GLU A 18 15.11 4.56 -1.80
N PHE A 19 14.91 3.85 -2.90
CA PHE A 19 14.14 2.62 -2.95
C PHE A 19 15.01 1.43 -3.31
N ALA A 20 16.34 1.48 -3.17
CA ALA A 20 17.24 0.44 -3.70
C ALA A 20 16.93 -0.99 -3.23
N SER A 21 16.35 -1.17 -2.04
CA SER A 21 15.93 -2.49 -1.50
C SER A 21 14.43 -2.78 -1.62
N GLY A 22 13.61 -1.77 -1.92
CA GLY A 22 12.15 -1.89 -1.84
C GLY A 22 11.52 -0.69 -1.16
N PHE A 23 10.22 -0.79 -0.88
CA PHE A 23 9.48 0.29 -0.23
C PHE A 23 8.31 -0.23 0.63
N TRP A 24 7.95 0.57 1.64
CA TRP A 24 6.77 0.31 2.46
C TRP A 24 5.50 0.73 1.71
N LEU A 25 4.50 -0.12 1.76
CA LEU A 25 3.19 0.07 1.18
C LEU A 25 2.13 0.11 2.28
N THR A 26 1.06 0.84 2.03
CA THR A 26 -0.17 0.76 2.83
C THR A 26 -1.36 0.41 1.94
N SER A 27 -2.29 -0.36 2.49
CA SER A 27 -3.57 -0.69 1.87
C SER A 27 -4.67 -0.56 2.91
N LEU A 28 -5.84 -0.12 2.49
CA LEU A 28 -7.04 -0.03 3.31
C LEU A 28 -8.16 -0.74 2.55
N ALA A 29 -8.83 -1.68 3.21
CA ALA A 29 -9.93 -2.41 2.57
C ALA A 29 -10.91 -3.03 3.55
N GLU A 30 -12.18 -3.09 3.15
CA GLU A 30 -13.25 -3.92 3.73
C GLU A 30 -13.29 -5.35 3.12
N VAL A 31 -12.50 -5.62 2.08
CA VAL A 31 -12.61 -6.83 1.25
C VAL A 31 -11.49 -7.83 1.53
N THR A 32 -11.86 -9.02 2.01
CA THR A 32 -10.89 -10.08 2.38
C THR A 32 -10.04 -10.57 1.22
N SER A 33 -10.56 -10.61 -0.02
CA SER A 33 -9.75 -10.98 -1.19
C SER A 33 -8.63 -9.97 -1.48
N SER A 34 -8.90 -8.68 -1.32
CA SER A 34 -7.89 -7.61 -1.43
C SER A 34 -6.83 -7.75 -0.34
N LEU A 35 -7.25 -7.93 0.91
CA LEU A 35 -6.35 -8.11 2.06
C LEU A 35 -5.46 -9.34 1.91
N GLY A 36 -6.05 -10.45 1.45
CA GLY A 36 -5.34 -11.69 1.17
C GLY A 36 -4.34 -11.58 0.01
N ASN A 37 -4.63 -10.77 -1.01
CA ASN A 37 -3.69 -10.53 -2.10
C ASN A 37 -2.46 -9.74 -1.62
N ILE A 38 -2.65 -8.69 -0.82
CA ILE A 38 -1.51 -7.94 -0.25
C ILE A 38 -0.65 -8.85 0.62
N PHE A 39 -1.26 -9.69 1.45
CA PHE A 39 -0.55 -10.67 2.27
C PHE A 39 0.32 -11.64 1.45
N GLN A 40 -0.11 -12.04 0.25
CA GLN A 40 0.66 -12.93 -0.63
C GLN A 40 1.82 -12.25 -1.35
N TYR A 41 1.66 -10.98 -1.73
CA TYR A 41 2.61 -10.31 -2.62
C TYR A 41 3.58 -9.36 -1.89
N ALA A 42 3.33 -9.06 -0.62
CA ALA A 42 4.19 -8.23 0.20
C ALA A 42 4.80 -9.04 1.35
N SER A 43 5.97 -8.61 1.79
CA SER A 43 6.63 -9.14 2.97
C SER A 43 6.29 -8.30 4.19
N GLN A 44 6.52 -8.83 5.39
CA GLN A 44 6.33 -8.10 6.65
C GLN A 44 4.95 -7.43 6.74
N VAL A 45 3.89 -8.14 6.36
CA VAL A 45 2.53 -7.57 6.38
C VAL A 45 1.99 -7.61 7.80
N TYR A 46 1.46 -6.48 8.26
CA TYR A 46 0.64 -6.39 9.47
C TYR A 46 -0.61 -5.55 9.21
N PRO A 47 -1.80 -5.99 9.67
CA PRO A 47 -2.08 -7.24 10.36
C PRO A 47 -2.09 -8.45 9.40
N ALA A 48 -1.64 -9.60 9.88
CA ALA A 48 -1.63 -10.87 9.14
C ALA A 48 -1.72 -12.08 10.09
N PRO A 49 -2.24 -13.25 9.63
CA PRO A 49 -2.44 -14.43 10.48
C PRO A 49 -1.16 -14.90 11.20
N GLU A 50 -0.01 -14.78 10.54
CA GLU A 50 1.28 -15.27 11.05
C GLU A 50 2.05 -14.20 11.85
N VAL A 51 1.56 -12.96 11.87
CA VAL A 51 2.24 -11.81 12.47
C VAL A 51 1.38 -11.26 13.62
N PRO A 52 1.54 -11.76 14.85
CA PRO A 52 0.63 -11.47 15.95
C PRO A 52 0.76 -10.05 16.51
N LYS A 53 1.84 -9.32 16.20
CA LYS A 53 2.10 -7.97 16.73
C LYS A 53 2.79 -7.07 15.71
N PRO A 54 2.50 -5.76 15.70
CA PRO A 54 3.14 -4.82 14.80
C PRO A 54 4.58 -4.53 15.27
N SER A 55 5.49 -4.38 14.31
CA SER A 55 6.80 -3.78 14.56
C SER A 55 6.70 -2.26 14.77
N ARG A 56 7.79 -1.65 15.24
CA ARG A 56 7.86 -0.18 15.39
C ARG A 56 7.58 0.58 14.09
N ILE A 57 8.03 0.05 12.95
CA ILE A 57 7.82 0.70 11.64
C ILE A 57 6.34 0.66 11.27
N HIS A 58 5.67 -0.48 11.48
CA HIS A 58 4.22 -0.59 11.27
C HIS A 58 3.45 0.46 12.06
N LEU A 59 3.77 0.60 13.36
CA LEU A 59 3.13 1.59 14.24
C LEU A 59 3.34 3.02 13.74
N GLN A 60 4.56 3.38 13.35
CA GLN A 60 4.88 4.72 12.84
C GLN A 60 4.12 5.04 11.55
N ILE A 61 4.05 4.08 10.63
CA ILE A 61 3.33 4.25 9.36
C ILE A 61 1.83 4.39 9.63
N ALA A 62 1.25 3.51 10.45
CA ALA A 62 -0.17 3.53 10.75
C ALA A 62 -0.62 4.80 11.49
N GLU A 63 0.17 5.27 12.45
CA GLU A 63 -0.05 6.56 13.12
C GLU A 63 0.00 7.73 12.15
N THR A 64 0.95 7.70 11.20
CA THR A 64 1.08 8.73 10.17
C THR A 64 -0.12 8.73 9.22
N VAL A 65 -0.58 7.55 8.79
CA VAL A 65 -1.79 7.42 7.97
C VAL A 65 -3.01 7.97 8.72
N SER A 66 -3.22 7.50 9.95
CA SER A 66 -4.35 7.89 10.79
C SER A 66 -4.34 9.39 11.13
N SER A 67 -3.19 10.02 11.25
CA SER A 67 -3.11 11.45 11.61
C SER A 67 -3.07 12.40 10.41
N ARG A 68 -2.61 11.97 9.22
CA ARG A 68 -2.31 12.88 8.11
C ARG A 68 -2.90 12.52 6.75
N TYR A 69 -3.27 11.26 6.52
CA TYR A 69 -3.60 10.76 5.18
C TYR A 69 -5.00 10.12 5.10
N ARG A 70 -5.86 10.38 6.08
CA ARG A 70 -7.24 9.86 6.10
C ARG A 70 -8.02 10.26 4.85
N ASP A 71 -7.91 11.53 4.46
CA ASP A 71 -8.56 12.10 3.29
C ASP A 71 -8.12 11.44 1.98
N VAL A 72 -6.82 11.22 1.80
CA VAL A 72 -6.25 10.57 0.62
C VAL A 72 -6.70 9.11 0.51
N MET A 73 -6.85 8.44 1.65
CA MET A 73 -7.32 7.06 1.72
C MET A 73 -8.85 6.94 1.84
N LEU A 74 -9.60 8.04 1.71
CA LEU A 74 -11.06 8.10 1.80
C LEU A 74 -11.64 7.55 3.11
N ILE A 75 -10.86 7.61 4.19
CA ILE A 75 -11.29 7.21 5.53
C ILE A 75 -12.29 8.24 6.05
N SER A 76 -13.48 7.80 6.45
CA SER A 76 -14.46 8.66 7.11
C SER A 76 -13.83 9.44 8.28
N PRO A 77 -14.06 10.77 8.39
CA PRO A 77 -13.59 11.56 9.52
C PRO A 77 -14.08 11.04 10.88
N GLU A 78 -15.24 10.37 10.90
CA GLU A 78 -15.86 9.82 12.10
C GLU A 78 -15.31 8.43 12.47
N ALA A 79 -14.47 7.84 11.61
CA ALA A 79 -13.91 6.52 11.84
C ALA A 79 -12.92 6.55 13.01
N THR A 80 -13.07 5.62 13.95
CA THR A 80 -12.13 5.49 15.07
C THR A 80 -11.03 4.50 14.70
N PHE A 81 -9.76 4.91 14.86
CA PHE A 81 -8.63 4.03 14.56
C PHE A 81 -8.27 3.18 15.78
N ASP A 82 -8.43 1.87 15.67
CA ASP A 82 -7.91 0.89 16.61
C ASP A 82 -6.44 0.61 16.27
N ARG A 83 -5.56 1.18 17.08
CA ARG A 83 -4.11 1.11 16.91
C ARG A 83 -3.53 -0.28 17.13
N ASP A 84 -4.18 -1.14 17.89
CA ASP A 84 -3.59 -2.44 18.23
C ASP A 84 -3.78 -3.44 17.10
N VAL A 85 -4.92 -3.38 16.40
CA VAL A 85 -5.26 -4.30 15.29
C VAL A 85 -5.29 -3.64 13.91
N PHE A 86 -5.01 -2.34 13.84
CA PHE A 86 -4.97 -1.53 12.61
C PHE A 86 -6.31 -1.54 11.87
N VAL A 87 -7.38 -1.28 12.60
CA VAL A 87 -8.74 -1.23 12.05
C VAL A 87 -9.28 0.19 12.17
N PHE A 88 -9.79 0.74 11.08
CA PHE A 88 -10.64 1.94 11.12
C PHE A 88 -12.09 1.50 11.27
N GLN A 89 -12.61 1.66 12.48
CA GLN A 89 -13.98 1.30 12.81
C GLN A 89 -14.96 2.29 12.18
N GLY A 90 -15.92 1.80 11.41
CA GLY A 90 -16.89 2.64 10.69
C GLY A 90 -16.27 3.56 9.63
N ALA A 91 -15.16 3.13 9.02
CA ALA A 91 -14.52 3.81 7.89
C ALA A 91 -15.48 4.01 6.71
N ASP A 92 -16.34 3.02 6.46
CA ASP A 92 -17.30 3.00 5.36
C ASP A 92 -18.74 3.01 5.89
N PRO A 93 -19.36 4.19 6.09
CA PRO A 93 -20.71 4.28 6.63
C PRO A 93 -21.77 3.68 5.69
N PRO A 94 -22.96 3.31 6.21
CA PRO A 94 -24.05 2.82 5.38
C PRO A 94 -24.38 3.78 4.23
N GLY A 95 -24.45 3.24 3.00
CA GLY A 95 -24.67 4.03 1.79
C GLY A 95 -23.40 4.54 1.10
N SER A 96 -22.21 4.30 1.65
CA SER A 96 -20.94 4.49 0.93
C SER A 96 -20.89 3.61 -0.32
N CYS A 97 -20.30 4.13 -1.40
CA CYS A 97 -20.13 3.38 -2.66
C CYS A 97 -19.09 2.25 -2.54
N PHE A 98 -18.19 2.33 -1.55
CA PHE A 98 -17.15 1.34 -1.32
C PHE A 98 -17.59 0.20 -0.42
N ARG A 99 -18.65 0.43 0.38
CA ARG A 99 -19.20 -0.57 1.28
C ARG A 99 -19.58 -1.86 0.56
N LYS A 100 -19.09 -2.99 1.08
CA LYS A 100 -19.40 -4.34 0.57
C LYS A 100 -20.13 -5.16 1.62
N ASP A 101 -20.81 -6.21 1.16
CA ASP A 101 -21.33 -7.22 2.07
C ASP A 101 -20.20 -8.20 2.39
N SER A 102 -19.70 -8.16 3.62
CA SER A 102 -18.66 -9.07 4.13
C SER A 102 -19.04 -10.55 4.02
N GLN A 103 -20.34 -10.86 3.93
CA GLN A 103 -20.85 -12.22 3.80
C GLN A 103 -20.90 -12.71 2.36
N ASP A 104 -20.76 -11.82 1.38
CA ASP A 104 -20.84 -12.19 -0.02
C ASP A 104 -19.56 -12.94 -0.46
N PRO A 105 -19.67 -14.21 -0.87
CA PRO A 105 -18.53 -15.03 -1.25
C PRO A 105 -17.71 -14.46 -2.42
N GLN A 106 -18.29 -13.57 -3.25
CA GLN A 106 -17.56 -12.96 -4.36
C GLN A 106 -16.37 -12.09 -3.88
N PHE A 107 -16.41 -11.63 -2.62
CA PHE A 107 -15.37 -10.81 -1.99
C PHE A 107 -14.41 -11.63 -1.12
N HIS A 108 -14.58 -12.95 -1.07
CA HIS A 108 -13.75 -13.83 -0.27
C HIS A 108 -12.46 -14.18 -1.01
N HIS A 109 -11.37 -14.23 -0.26
CA HIS A 109 -10.13 -14.81 -0.73
C HIS A 109 -10.31 -16.32 -0.98
N ARG A 110 -9.45 -16.91 -1.83
CA ARG A 110 -9.49 -18.36 -2.12
C ARG A 110 -9.08 -19.25 -0.94
N ASP A 111 -8.40 -18.67 0.04
CA ASP A 111 -7.94 -19.34 1.26
C ASP A 111 -8.86 -18.95 2.42
N GLU A 112 -9.53 -19.95 3.00
CA GLU A 112 -10.49 -19.78 4.08
C GLU A 112 -9.84 -19.27 5.37
N ASN A 113 -8.60 -19.64 5.68
CA ASN A 113 -7.93 -19.17 6.90
C ASN A 113 -7.67 -17.66 6.84
N ILE A 114 -7.32 -17.16 5.65
CA ILE A 114 -7.17 -15.72 5.39
C ILE A 114 -8.51 -15.01 5.57
N ASN A 115 -9.59 -15.61 5.05
CA ASN A 115 -10.93 -15.04 5.20
C ASN A 115 -11.33 -14.94 6.66
N ASP A 116 -11.15 -16.01 7.43
CA ASP A 116 -11.56 -16.06 8.84
C ASP A 116 -10.79 -15.04 9.68
N PHE A 117 -9.48 -14.91 9.46
CA PHE A 117 -8.67 -13.91 10.13
C PHE A 117 -9.15 -12.48 9.84
N TYR A 118 -9.31 -12.11 8.56
CA TYR A 118 -9.70 -10.73 8.23
C TYR A 118 -11.17 -10.45 8.54
N LYS A 119 -12.07 -11.43 8.43
CA LYS A 119 -13.48 -11.29 8.89
C LYS A 119 -13.56 -11.00 10.39
N ALA A 120 -12.69 -11.61 11.20
CA ALA A 120 -12.66 -11.33 12.64
C ALA A 120 -12.28 -9.87 12.94
N LEU A 121 -11.45 -9.24 12.09
CA LEU A 121 -11.08 -7.82 12.21
C LEU A 121 -12.15 -6.89 11.64
N LEU A 122 -12.75 -7.26 10.51
CA LEU A 122 -13.75 -6.47 9.80
C LEU A 122 -15.11 -6.47 10.51
N GLY A 123 -15.43 -7.53 11.25
CA GLY A 123 -16.71 -7.71 11.91
C GLY A 123 -17.84 -8.10 10.95
N ARG A 124 -19.09 -7.79 11.29
CA ARG A 124 -20.30 -8.20 10.57
C ARG A 124 -20.99 -7.01 9.91
N ASN A 125 -20.36 -6.45 8.89
CA ASN A 125 -20.86 -5.29 8.15
C ASN A 125 -21.01 -4.05 9.05
N GLU A 126 -20.10 -3.77 9.97
CA GLU A 126 -20.09 -2.46 10.66
C GLU A 126 -19.54 -1.35 9.75
N GLY A 127 -18.92 -1.69 8.61
CA GLY A 127 -18.22 -0.73 7.74
C GLY A 127 -16.79 -0.49 8.20
N ASN A 128 -16.16 -1.50 8.77
CA ASN A 128 -14.78 -1.40 9.22
C ASN A 128 -13.85 -1.66 8.04
N GLU A 129 -12.69 -1.00 8.04
CA GLU A 129 -11.63 -1.27 7.07
C GLU A 129 -10.33 -1.60 7.80
N VAL A 130 -9.60 -2.57 7.26
CA VAL A 130 -8.30 -2.99 7.79
C VAL A 130 -7.21 -2.21 7.07
N LEU A 131 -6.36 -1.51 7.81
CA LEU A 131 -5.14 -0.90 7.31
C LEU A 131 -4.01 -1.93 7.35
N GLN A 132 -3.63 -2.46 6.19
CA GLN A 132 -2.41 -3.24 6.06
C GLN A 132 -1.21 -2.33 5.81
N VAL A 133 -0.12 -2.62 6.51
CA VAL A 133 1.20 -2.06 6.26
C VAL A 133 2.10 -3.24 5.90
N GLY A 134 2.80 -3.15 4.77
CA GLY A 134 3.69 -4.20 4.28
C GLY A 134 4.90 -3.64 3.54
N TYR A 135 5.86 -4.50 3.21
CA TYR A 135 7.08 -4.14 2.50
C TYR A 135 7.15 -4.86 1.16
N LEU A 136 7.23 -4.08 0.08
CA LEU A 136 7.53 -4.58 -1.26
C LEU A 136 9.03 -4.67 -1.43
N ASP A 137 9.53 -5.90 -1.39
CA ASP A 137 10.94 -6.22 -1.60
C ASP A 137 11.20 -6.52 -3.08
N TRP A 138 12.23 -5.90 -3.65
CA TRP A 138 12.61 -6.14 -5.04
C TRP A 138 13.09 -7.56 -5.32
N GLU A 139 13.82 -8.18 -4.39
CA GLU A 139 14.24 -9.57 -4.55
C GLU A 139 13.02 -10.49 -4.62
N TYR A 140 12.00 -10.23 -3.81
CA TYR A 140 10.76 -10.99 -3.86
C TYR A 140 9.99 -10.75 -5.17
N ILE A 141 9.82 -9.48 -5.57
CA ILE A 141 9.06 -9.12 -6.78
C ILE A 141 9.74 -9.61 -8.07
N PHE A 142 11.04 -9.36 -8.21
CA PHE A 142 11.77 -9.69 -9.44
C PHE A 142 12.33 -11.11 -9.42
N GLY A 143 12.71 -11.66 -8.26
CA GLY A 143 13.12 -13.06 -8.14
C GLY A 143 11.98 -14.02 -8.48
N THR A 144 10.75 -13.70 -8.08
CA THR A 144 9.55 -14.46 -8.49
C THR A 144 9.29 -14.34 -9.99
N ALA A 145 9.47 -13.15 -10.59
CA ALA A 145 9.28 -12.95 -12.03
C ALA A 145 10.34 -13.69 -12.89
N GLU A 146 11.56 -13.83 -12.38
CA GLU A 146 12.62 -14.61 -13.04
C GLU A 146 12.34 -16.11 -13.01
N GLN A 147 11.76 -16.64 -11.93
CA GLN A 147 11.39 -18.06 -11.81
C GLN A 147 10.24 -18.48 -12.74
N ILE A 148 9.36 -17.55 -13.13
CA ILE A 148 8.18 -17.84 -13.99
C ILE A 148 8.51 -17.65 -15.50
N GLY A 149 9.79 -17.52 -15.87
CA GLY A 149 10.20 -17.54 -17.29
C GLY A 149 10.38 -16.15 -17.94
N GLY A 150 10.58 -15.11 -17.13
CA GLY A 150 11.24 -13.89 -17.58
C GLY A 150 10.34 -12.80 -18.16
N VAL A 151 10.69 -11.58 -17.79
CA VAL A 151 10.15 -10.29 -18.24
C VAL A 151 10.33 -9.94 -19.75
N PRO A 152 11.09 -10.62 -20.64
CA PRO A 152 11.38 -10.03 -21.97
C PRO A 152 10.20 -9.89 -22.94
N ALA A 153 9.07 -10.58 -22.76
CA ALA A 153 8.00 -10.56 -23.76
C ALA A 153 7.02 -9.39 -23.62
N VAL A 154 7.05 -8.64 -22.52
CA VAL A 154 5.98 -7.67 -22.20
C VAL A 154 6.36 -6.21 -22.46
N LEU A 155 7.65 -5.91 -22.69
CA LEU A 155 8.17 -4.54 -22.83
C LEU A 155 7.95 -3.87 -24.19
N ALA A 156 7.22 -4.48 -25.12
CA ALA A 156 6.86 -3.85 -26.39
C ALA A 156 5.43 -3.30 -26.34
N THR A 157 5.23 -2.07 -25.84
CA THR A 157 4.46 -0.99 -26.51
C THR A 157 4.01 0.15 -25.57
N LYS A 158 4.30 1.37 -26.05
CA LYS A 158 3.73 2.71 -25.81
C LYS A 158 3.59 3.23 -24.36
N SER A 159 4.25 4.38 -24.17
CA SER A 159 4.24 5.29 -23.02
C SER A 159 2.83 5.66 -22.53
N VAL A 160 2.62 5.52 -21.22
CA VAL A 160 1.45 6.02 -20.50
C VAL A 160 1.93 6.75 -19.24
N ASP A 161 1.39 7.93 -19.02
CA ASP A 161 1.74 8.86 -17.95
C ASP A 161 1.21 8.38 -16.59
N VAL A 162 2.11 8.13 -15.62
CA VAL A 162 1.78 7.82 -14.23
C VAL A 162 2.36 8.90 -13.33
N THR A 163 1.53 9.45 -12.44
CA THR A 163 1.93 10.43 -11.42
C THR A 163 2.16 9.70 -10.10
N VAL A 164 3.38 9.81 -9.54
CA VAL A 164 3.73 9.27 -8.23
C VAL A 164 3.95 10.44 -7.28
N ILE A 165 3.39 10.35 -6.07
CA ILE A 165 3.58 11.34 -5.01
C ILE A 165 4.60 10.77 -4.02
N VAL A 166 5.77 11.40 -3.94
CA VAL A 166 6.80 11.10 -2.95
C VAL A 166 7.01 12.36 -2.12
N GLU A 167 6.93 12.24 -0.79
CA GLU A 167 7.14 13.35 0.17
C GLU A 167 6.35 14.64 -0.14
N GLY A 168 5.10 14.50 -0.59
CA GLY A 168 4.23 15.65 -0.89
C GLY A 168 4.56 16.40 -2.18
N LYS A 169 5.47 15.90 -3.02
CA LYS A 169 5.73 16.47 -4.35
C LYS A 169 5.06 15.62 -5.43
N VAL A 170 4.21 16.29 -6.21
CA VAL A 170 3.56 15.72 -7.40
C VAL A 170 4.56 15.76 -8.56
N VAL A 171 5.02 14.59 -9.02
CA VAL A 171 5.88 14.50 -10.20
C VAL A 171 5.01 14.28 -11.43
N LYS A 172 4.97 15.27 -12.33
CA LYS A 172 4.28 15.16 -13.62
C LYS A 172 5.21 14.62 -14.71
N PRO A 173 4.75 13.75 -15.60
CA PRO A 173 5.56 13.22 -16.68
C PRO A 173 5.69 14.21 -17.85
N GLY A 174 6.87 14.25 -18.49
CA GLY A 174 7.05 14.81 -19.84
C GLY A 174 7.92 16.06 -20.03
N GLY A 175 8.50 16.65 -18.97
CA GLY A 175 9.43 17.80 -19.12
C GLY A 175 10.90 17.38 -19.05
N PRO A 176 11.82 17.99 -19.83
CA PRO A 176 13.26 17.82 -19.58
C PRO A 176 13.58 18.34 -18.18
N PHE A 177 14.15 17.47 -17.34
CA PHE A 177 14.55 17.83 -15.99
C PHE A 177 15.78 18.76 -16.06
N GLN A 178 15.55 20.07 -15.93
CA GLN A 178 16.60 21.04 -15.65
C GLN A 178 16.82 21.03 -14.13
N VAL A 179 17.95 20.44 -13.70
CA VAL A 179 18.42 20.55 -12.32
C VAL A 179 18.97 21.96 -12.13
N GLU A 180 18.17 22.89 -11.62
CA GLU A 180 18.74 24.08 -10.99
C GLU A 180 19.30 23.67 -9.62
N ALA A 181 20.62 23.65 -9.52
CA ALA A 181 21.34 23.47 -8.27
C ALA A 181 21.05 24.66 -7.34
N SER A 182 20.08 24.51 -6.43
CA SER A 182 19.89 25.45 -5.34
C SER A 182 20.97 25.23 -4.27
N LYS A 183 21.72 26.29 -4.00
CA LYS A 183 22.86 26.36 -3.09
C LYS A 183 22.52 25.81 -1.70
N ARG A 184 23.41 24.95 -1.18
CA ARG A 184 23.51 24.62 0.26
C ARG A 184 23.45 25.91 1.11
N ALA A 185 22.40 26.08 1.89
CA ALA A 185 22.45 26.95 3.05
C ALA A 185 23.16 26.20 4.18
N ARG A 186 24.26 26.79 4.67
CA ARG A 186 24.94 26.36 5.90
C ARG A 186 23.97 26.56 7.07
N PHE A 187 23.84 25.56 7.93
CA PHE A 187 23.34 25.76 9.29
C PHE A 187 24.50 26.35 10.11
N ASP A 188 24.32 27.56 10.61
CA ASP A 188 25.16 28.13 11.66
C ASP A 188 24.72 27.56 13.02
N GLU A 189 25.71 27.10 13.78
CA GLU A 189 25.59 26.81 15.21
C GLU A 189 25.46 28.14 15.97
N ASN A 190 24.30 28.38 16.57
CA ASN A 190 24.14 29.10 17.85
C ASN A 190 22.67 29.12 18.25
N THR A 191 22.29 28.25 19.19
CA THR A 191 21.71 28.56 20.51
C THR A 191 21.44 27.24 21.24
#